data_AF-A0A353TYF0-F1
#
_entry.id   AF-A0A353TYF0-F1
#
_cell.length_a   1.000
_cell.length_b   1.000
_cell.length_c   1.000
_cell.angle_alpha   90.00
_cell.angle_beta   90.00
_cell.angle_gamma   90.00
#
_symmetry.space_group_name_H-M   'P 1'
#
loop_
_entity.id
_entity.type
_entity.pdbx_description
1 polymer ?
#
loop_
_entity_poly.entity_id
_entity_poly.type
_entity_poly.pdbx_seq_one_letter_code
_entity_poly.pdbx_strand_id
1 'polypeptide(L)'
;MIRFYQDNSLRRRHTFGIDVNCKYLFEYDSIVDLKEILKNPLCKDNEMLLLGGGSNLLFLSDFDGVVLHSLISGIEVVDRDA
;
A
#
# COMPACT_ATOMS: atom_id res chain seq x y z
N MET A 1 -8.22 -1.50 9.61
CA MET A 1 -8.12 -0.11 10.07
C MET A 1 -7.25 0.67 9.09
N ILE A 2 -7.78 1.79 8.57
CA ILE A 2 -7.03 2.68 7.67
C ILE A 2 -5.96 3.44 8.46
N ARG A 3 -4.70 3.39 7.98
CA ARG A 3 -3.61 4.27 8.42
C ARG A 3 -3.24 5.21 7.29
N PHE A 4 -3.03 6.49 7.61
CA PHE A 4 -2.68 7.53 6.63
C PHE A 4 -1.41 8.26 7.05
N TYR A 5 -0.52 8.51 6.10
CA TYR A 5 0.72 9.25 6.28
C TYR A 5 0.95 10.21 5.09
N GLN A 6 1.57 11.36 5.39
CA GLN A 6 2.06 12.32 4.40
C GLN A 6 3.59 12.32 4.42
N ASP A 7 4.22 12.52 3.26
CA ASP A 7 5.68 12.62 3.09
C ASP A 7 6.45 11.51 3.82
N ASN A 8 6.07 10.26 3.55
CA ASN A 8 6.50 9.11 4.34
C ASN A 8 7.47 8.21 3.56
N SER A 9 8.53 7.74 4.24
CA SER A 9 9.51 6.82 3.68
C SER A 9 8.91 5.44 3.34
N LEU A 10 9.26 4.96 2.14
CA LEU A 10 8.92 3.62 1.64
C LEU A 10 10.05 2.61 1.87
N ARG A 11 11.19 3.01 2.45
CA ARG A 11 12.38 2.17 2.59
C ARG A 11 12.13 0.79 3.21
N ARG A 12 11.19 0.70 4.17
CA ARG A 12 10.80 -0.55 4.85
C ARG A 12 9.65 -1.31 4.19
N ARG A 13 9.16 -0.85 3.04
CA ARG A 13 7.98 -1.35 2.33
C ARG A 13 8.31 -1.97 0.97
N HIS A 14 9.60 -2.08 0.64
CA HIS A 14 10.09 -2.82 -0.53
C HIS A 14 11.45 -3.44 -0.23
N THR A 15 11.78 -4.54 -0.92
CA THR A 15 12.94 -5.38 -0.57
C THR A 15 14.28 -4.81 -1.00
N PHE A 16 14.30 -3.89 -1.97
CA PHE A 16 15.53 -3.19 -2.35
C PHE A 16 16.05 -2.25 -1.25
N GLY A 17 15.21 -1.80 -0.30
CA GLY A 17 15.64 -1.00 0.84
C GLY A 17 16.23 0.38 0.50
N ILE A 18 15.95 0.88 -0.71
CA ILE A 18 16.31 2.22 -1.19
C ILE A 18 15.56 3.27 -0.37
N ASP A 19 16.25 4.36 -0.05
CA ASP A 19 15.68 5.47 0.70
C ASP A 19 14.91 6.41 -0.24
N VAL A 20 13.61 6.16 -0.37
CA VAL A 20 12.67 7.00 -1.14
C VAL A 20 11.41 7.26 -0.31
N ASN A 21 10.72 8.36 -0.62
CA ASN A 21 9.47 8.77 0.00
C ASN A 21 8.30 8.67 -0.99
N CYS A 22 7.09 8.66 -0.45
CA CYS A 22 5.89 8.99 -1.19
C CYS A 22 5.17 10.18 -0.58
N LYS A 23 4.47 10.94 -1.42
CA LYS A 23 3.63 12.07 -0.99
C LYS A 23 2.52 11.65 -0.04
N TYR A 24 1.79 10.59 -0.38
CA TYR A 24 0.71 10.05 0.46
C TYR A 24 0.83 8.53 0.56
N LEU A 25 0.60 7.99 1.75
CA LEU A 25 0.51 6.56 1.99
C LEU A 25 -0.78 6.24 2.74
N PHE A 26 -1.56 5.31 2.18
CA PHE A 26 -2.61 4.60 2.90
C PHE A 26 -2.21 3.16 3.13
N GLU A 27 -2.36 2.67 4.35
CA GLU A 27 -2.31 1.24 4.65
C GLU A 27 -3.69 0.76 5.09
N TYR A 28 -4.08 -0.42 4.63
CA TYR A 28 -5.40 -1.00 4.88
C TYR A 28 -5.32 -2.51 5.05
N ASP A 29 -6.17 -3.06 5.92
CA ASP A 29 -6.19 -4.51 6.24
C ASP A 29 -7.54 -5.17 5.90
N SER A 30 -8.47 -4.44 5.28
CA SER A 30 -9.76 -4.98 4.83
C SER A 30 -10.20 -4.43 3.48
N ILE A 31 -11.10 -5.16 2.81
CA ILE A 31 -11.72 -4.73 1.55
C ILE A 31 -12.59 -3.47 1.77
N VAL A 32 -13.23 -3.36 2.94
CA VAL A 32 -14.07 -2.20 3.29
C VAL A 32 -13.19 -0.94 3.38
N ASP A 33 -12.03 -1.05 4.04
CA ASP A 33 -11.07 0.05 4.15
C ASP A 33 -10.59 0.52 2.77
N LEU A 34 -10.23 -0.41 1.88
CA LEU A 34 -9.82 -0.07 0.52
C LEU A 34 -10.93 0.68 -0.23
N LYS A 35 -12.18 0.22 -0.12
CA LYS A 35 -13.33 0.91 -0.75
C LYS A 35 -13.54 2.32 -0.21
N GLU A 36 -13.30 2.55 1.08
CA GLU A 36 -13.36 3.90 1.66
C GLU A 36 -12.20 4.77 1.21
N ILE A 37 -10.96 4.24 1.14
CA ILE A 37 -9.79 4.98 0.65
C ILE A 37 -10.00 5.42 -0.81
N LEU A 38 -10.52 4.56 -1.68
CA LEU A 38 -10.75 4.86 -3.09
C LEU A 38 -11.79 5.98 -3.32
N LYS A 39 -12.60 6.35 -2.32
CA LYS A 39 -13.50 7.49 -2.39
C LYS A 39 -12.80 8.82 -2.09
N ASN A 40 -11.62 8.79 -1.47
CA ASN A 40 -10.88 9.98 -1.05
C ASN A 40 -10.41 10.79 -2.28
N PRO A 41 -10.58 12.14 -2.28
CA PRO A 41 -10.11 13.00 -3.37
C PRO A 41 -8.61 12.82 -3.70
N LEU A 42 -7.77 12.55 -2.69
CA LEU A 42 -6.34 12.32 -2.91
C LEU A 42 -6.07 11.18 -3.90
N CYS A 43 -6.89 10.12 -3.87
CA CYS A 43 -6.78 8.98 -4.79
C CYS A 43 -7.28 9.30 -6.21
N LYS A 44 -8.12 10.34 -6.37
CA LYS A 44 -8.63 10.79 -7.67
C LYS A 44 -7.69 11.81 -8.32
N ASP A 45 -7.09 12.66 -7.50
CA ASP A 45 -6.32 13.82 -7.94
C ASP A 45 -4.82 13.52 -8.10
N ASN A 46 -4.36 12.33 -7.69
CA ASN A 46 -2.96 11.92 -7.76
C ASN A 46 -2.84 10.52 -8.38
N GLU A 47 -1.66 10.24 -8.94
CA GLU A 47 -1.33 8.89 -9.41
C GLU A 47 -1.33 7.91 -8.22
N MET A 48 -1.90 6.72 -8.44
CA MET A 48 -1.97 5.67 -7.43
C MET A 48 -1.01 4.53 -7.75
N LEU A 49 -0.28 4.08 -6.72
CA LEU A 49 0.55 2.89 -6.77
C LEU A 49 0.07 1.87 -5.72
N LEU A 50 -0.37 0.70 -6.18
CA LEU A 50 -0.68 -0.43 -5.30
C LEU A 50 0.62 -1.14 -4.90
N LEU A 51 0.81 -1.31 -3.60
CA LEU A 51 1.98 -1.95 -3.01
C LEU A 51 1.54 -3.16 -2.16
N GLY A 52 2.06 -4.34 -2.51
CA GLY A 52 2.04 -5.51 -1.64
C GLY A 52 3.25 -5.52 -0.71
N GLY A 53 3.97 -6.64 -0.62
CA GLY A 53 5.24 -6.70 0.12
C GLY A 53 6.43 -6.01 -0.53
N GLY A 54 6.27 -5.42 -1.72
CA GLY A 54 7.30 -4.66 -2.43
C GLY A 54 8.54 -5.45 -2.84
N SER A 55 8.41 -6.76 -3.11
CA SER A 55 9.54 -7.62 -3.47
C SER A 55 9.98 -7.56 -4.94
N ASN A 56 9.18 -6.93 -5.80
CA ASN A 56 9.39 -6.83 -7.24
C ASN A 56 9.15 -5.39 -7.75
N LEU A 57 9.58 -4.40 -6.97
CA LEU A 57 9.42 -3.00 -7.32
C LEU A 57 10.72 -2.25 -7.04
N LEU A 58 11.23 -1.56 -8.06
CA LEU A 58 12.43 -0.73 -7.98
C LEU A 58 12.02 0.74 -8.14
N PHE A 59 12.12 1.51 -7.07
CA PHE A 59 11.94 2.96 -7.12
C PHE A 59 13.21 3.63 -7.65
N LEU A 60 13.06 4.51 -8.63
CA LEU A 60 14.16 5.31 -9.20
C LEU A 60 14.25 6.72 -8.60
N SER A 61 13.16 7.17 -7.98
CA SER A 61 13.01 8.46 -7.31
C SER A 61 11.89 8.38 -6.27
N ASP A 62 11.70 9.45 -5.52
CA ASP A 62 10.48 9.65 -4.73
C ASP A 62 9.24 9.54 -5.62
N PHE A 63 8.15 9.04 -5.03
CA PHE A 63 6.86 8.86 -5.70
C PHE A 63 5.91 10.01 -5.33
N ASP A 64 5.69 10.94 -6.26
CA ASP A 64 4.79 12.10 -6.09
C ASP A 64 3.31 11.71 -6.28
N GLY A 65 2.86 10.71 -5.53
CA GLY A 65 1.51 10.17 -5.63
C GLY A 65 1.04 9.48 -4.36
N VAL A 66 -0.05 8.73 -4.49
CA VAL A 66 -0.65 7.94 -3.41
C VAL A 66 -0.19 6.49 -3.49
N VAL A 67 0.49 6.02 -2.45
CA VAL A 67 0.76 4.60 -2.28
C VAL A 67 -0.36 3.96 -1.46
N LEU A 68 -0.91 2.87 -2.00
CA LEU A 68 -1.91 2.03 -1.36
C LEU A 68 -1.24 0.71 -0.94
N HIS A 69 -0.86 0.59 0.33
CA HIS A 69 -0.16 -0.58 0.86
C HIS A 69 -1.16 -1.58 1.46
N SER A 70 -1.35 -2.71 0.77
CA SER A 70 -2.24 -3.77 1.20
C SER A 70 -1.63 -4.58 2.33
N LEU A 71 -2.31 -4.60 3.47
CA LEU A 71 -2.02 -5.47 4.62
C LEU A 71 -3.11 -6.52 4.82
N ILE A 72 -4.06 -6.62 3.86
CA ILE A 72 -5.03 -7.69 3.80
C ILE A 72 -4.26 -9.01 3.76
N SER A 73 -4.47 -9.82 4.78
CA SER A 73 -3.91 -11.16 4.90
C SER A 73 -5.01 -12.10 5.39
N GLY A 74 -4.92 -13.35 4.98
CA GLY A 74 -5.93 -14.33 5.32
C GLY A 74 -5.57 -15.68 4.70
N ILE A 75 -5.86 -16.73 5.44
CA ILE A 75 -5.78 -18.11 4.96
C ILE A 75 -7.08 -18.75 5.42
N GLU A 76 -7.86 -19.25 4.46
CA GLU A 76 -9.09 -19.99 4.73
C GLU A 76 -8.86 -21.45 4.37
N VAL A 77 -9.03 -22.33 5.37
CA VAL A 77 -9.00 -23.77 5.14
C VAL A 77 -10.38 -24.16 4.62
N VAL A 78 -10.47 -24.43 3.32
CA VAL A 78 -11.72 -24.82 2.67
C VAL A 78 -12.03 -26.31 2.84
N ASP A 79 -11.02 -27.13 3.15
CA ASP A 79 -11.13 -28.56 3.41
C ASP A 79 -9.87 -29.08 4.13
N ARG A 80 -9.97 -30.22 4.82
CA ARG A 80 -8.82 -30.95 5.38
C ARG A 80 -9.03 -32.44 5.18
N ASP A 81 -8.05 -33.08 4.53
CA ASP A 81 -7.98 -34.54 4.50
C ASP A 81 -7.78 -35.09 5.92
N ALA A 82 -8.53 -36.15 6.24
CA ALA A 82 -8.54 -36.82 7.55
C ALA A 82 -7.33 -37.75 7.75
#